data_AF-A0A4Q2X828-F1
#
_entry.id   AF-A0A4Q2X828-F1
#
_cell.length_a   1.000
_cell.length_b   1.000
_cell.length_c   1.000
_cell.angle_alpha   90.00
_cell.angle_beta   90.00
_cell.angle_gamma   90.00
#
_symmetry.space_group_name_H-M   'P 1'
#
loop_
_entity.id
_entity.type
_entity.pdbx_description
1 polymer ?
#
loop_
_entity_poly.entity_id
_entity_poly.type
_entity_poly.pdbx_seq_one_letter_code
_entity_poly.pdbx_strand_id
1 'polypeptide(L)'
;MKLLLLIVALLPLVPLRAAEPGDLIERLPGIRLKALAETASLREGSTAEMIKAAVAVRDRLLPSIVILESKLEGKSDKEVRAVIERDLEAISRDTMIRGNSVGRGGSIVSIESAWAVVSHLEARASWCVWQLMKDFKGFEFDDWHKRWAVEEEEAAAGTPDDR
;
A
#
# COMPACT_ATOMS: atom_id res chain seq x y z
N MET A 1 1.07 -46.81 -42.42
CA MET A 1 2.18 -46.16 -41.67
C MET A 1 2.23 -44.69 -42.03
N LYS A 2 1.71 -43.81 -41.16
CA LYS A 2 1.91 -42.36 -41.21
C LYS A 2 2.31 -41.92 -39.80
N LEU A 3 3.57 -41.53 -39.67
CA LEU A 3 4.18 -41.00 -38.46
C LEU A 3 3.71 -39.55 -38.31
N LEU A 4 2.85 -39.27 -37.33
CA LEU A 4 2.49 -37.90 -36.95
C LEU A 4 3.41 -37.49 -35.80
N LEU A 5 4.44 -36.72 -36.16
CA LEU A 5 5.34 -36.01 -35.26
C LEU A 5 4.51 -35.02 -34.42
N LEU A 6 4.26 -35.37 -33.16
CA LEU A 6 3.77 -34.44 -32.16
C LEU A 6 4.99 -33.65 -31.64
N ILE A 7 5.26 -32.49 -32.25
CA ILE A 7 6.16 -31.50 -31.68
C ILE A 7 5.42 -30.89 -30.49
N VAL A 8 5.60 -31.47 -29.31
CA VAL A 8 5.31 -30.79 -28.04
C VAL A 8 6.35 -29.67 -27.95
N ALA A 9 5.94 -28.47 -28.33
CA ALA A 9 6.71 -27.27 -28.09
C ALA A 9 6.93 -27.15 -26.58
N LEU A 10 8.10 -27.58 -26.10
CA LEU A 10 8.68 -27.16 -24.84
C LEU A 10 8.93 -25.65 -24.94
N LEU A 11 7.89 -24.85 -24.70
CA LEU A 11 8.09 -23.50 -24.23
C LEU A 11 8.68 -23.64 -22.83
N PRO A 12 9.90 -23.11 -22.57
CA PRO A 12 10.33 -22.98 -21.19
C PRO A 12 9.30 -22.09 -20.50
N LEU A 13 8.54 -22.71 -19.61
CA LEU A 13 7.76 -22.02 -18.60
C LEU A 13 8.79 -21.23 -17.79
N VAL A 14 9.08 -20.00 -18.21
CA VAL A 14 9.82 -19.07 -17.38
C VAL A 14 8.90 -18.85 -16.19
N PRO A 15 9.26 -19.31 -14.98
CA PRO A 15 8.50 -18.90 -13.82
C PRO A 15 8.61 -17.37 -13.81
N LEU A 16 7.48 -16.70 -14.03
CA LEU A 16 7.30 -15.33 -13.61
C LEU A 16 7.60 -15.38 -12.11
N ARG A 17 8.85 -15.12 -11.71
CA ARG A 17 9.21 -15.02 -10.30
C ARG A 17 8.35 -13.89 -9.78
N ALA A 18 7.26 -14.25 -9.08
CA ALA A 18 6.59 -13.35 -8.18
C ALA A 18 7.71 -12.71 -7.36
N ALA A 19 7.77 -11.38 -7.33
CA ALA A 19 8.79 -10.67 -6.56
C ALA A 19 8.81 -11.29 -5.16
N GLU A 20 9.96 -11.80 -4.73
CA GLU A 20 10.08 -12.40 -3.40
C GLU A 20 9.57 -11.36 -2.39
N PRO A 21 8.78 -11.75 -1.37
CA PRO A 21 8.21 -10.81 -0.42
C PRO A 21 9.24 -9.83 0.16
N GLY A 22 10.50 -10.25 0.32
CA GLY A 22 11.62 -9.37 0.72
C GLY A 22 11.86 -8.18 -0.22
N ASP A 23 11.89 -8.38 -1.53
CA ASP A 23 12.09 -7.30 -2.52
C ASP A 23 10.93 -6.31 -2.51
N LEU A 24 9.71 -6.78 -2.25
CA LEU A 24 8.53 -5.91 -2.12
C LEU A 24 8.58 -5.10 -0.81
N ILE A 25 8.93 -5.75 0.30
CA ILE A 25 9.08 -5.13 1.62
C ILE A 25 10.08 -3.98 1.56
N GLU A 26 11.24 -4.18 0.96
CA GLU A 26 12.28 -3.14 0.87
C GLU A 26 11.87 -1.95 -0.01
N ARG A 27 11.05 -2.17 -1.03
CA ARG A 27 10.55 -1.10 -1.92
C ARG A 27 9.35 -0.35 -1.37
N LEU A 28 8.64 -0.92 -0.39
CA LEU A 28 7.36 -0.38 0.09
C LEU A 28 7.47 1.07 0.63
N PRO A 29 8.51 1.44 1.41
CA PRO A 29 8.73 2.84 1.79
C PRO A 29 8.85 3.78 0.59
N GLY A 30 9.59 3.38 -0.45
CA GLY A 30 9.73 4.18 -1.68
C GLY A 30 8.43 4.30 -2.46
N ILE A 31 7.60 3.26 -2.49
CA ILE A 31 6.26 3.30 -3.10
C ILE A 31 5.38 4.31 -2.36
N ARG A 32 5.36 4.28 -1.02
CA ARG A 32 4.61 5.24 -0.19
C ARG A 32 5.08 6.67 -0.42
N LEU A 33 6.37 6.93 -0.30
CA LEU A 33 6.93 8.28 -0.46
C LEU A 33 6.65 8.86 -1.85
N LYS A 34 6.85 8.06 -2.91
CA LYS A 34 6.50 8.47 -4.27
C LYS A 34 5.00 8.75 -4.41
N ALA A 35 4.16 7.96 -3.76
CA ALA A 35 2.71 8.17 -3.79
C ALA A 35 2.31 9.50 -3.15
N LEU A 36 2.92 9.84 -2.01
CA LEU A 36 2.70 11.10 -1.30
C LEU A 36 3.21 12.29 -2.13
N ALA A 37 4.45 12.24 -2.61
CA ALA A 37 5.06 13.34 -3.36
C ALA A 37 4.29 13.68 -4.65
N GLU A 38 3.87 12.69 -5.41
CA GLU A 38 3.11 12.92 -6.66
C GLU A 38 1.69 13.44 -6.41
N THR A 39 1.20 13.40 -5.17
CA THR A 39 -0.13 13.92 -4.79
C THR A 39 -0.06 15.15 -3.90
N ALA A 40 1.14 15.65 -3.58
CA ALA A 40 1.36 16.75 -2.64
C ALA A 40 0.57 18.02 -3.02
N SER A 41 0.64 18.43 -4.28
CA SER A 41 -0.09 19.61 -4.78
C SER A 41 -1.61 19.50 -4.68
N LEU A 42 -2.16 18.28 -4.67
CA LEU A 42 -3.59 18.05 -4.53
C LEU A 42 -4.06 18.17 -3.07
N ARG A 43 -3.15 18.07 -2.10
CA ARG A 43 -3.46 18.14 -0.67
C ARG A 43 -3.78 19.56 -0.19
N GLU A 44 -3.40 20.57 -0.96
CA GLU A 44 -3.70 21.99 -0.72
C GLU A 44 -4.85 22.51 -1.61
N GLY A 45 -5.41 21.64 -2.46
CA GLY A 45 -6.45 21.99 -3.41
C GLY A 45 -7.87 22.01 -2.84
N SER A 46 -8.84 21.92 -3.73
CA SER A 46 -10.25 21.73 -3.38
C SER A 46 -10.48 20.42 -2.62
N THR A 47 -11.61 20.32 -1.91
CA THR A 47 -12.02 19.07 -1.23
C THR A 47 -11.96 17.85 -2.14
N ALA A 48 -12.38 17.99 -3.40
CA ALA A 48 -12.33 16.91 -4.37
C ALA A 48 -10.89 16.48 -4.71
N GLU A 49 -9.96 17.43 -4.81
CA GLU A 49 -8.54 17.17 -5.04
C GLU A 49 -7.88 16.51 -3.82
N MET A 50 -8.20 16.98 -2.61
CA MET A 50 -7.69 16.38 -1.37
C MET A 50 -8.15 14.92 -1.21
N ILE A 51 -9.42 14.62 -1.54
CA ILE A 51 -9.94 13.25 -1.56
C ILE A 51 -9.25 12.43 -2.66
N LYS A 52 -9.05 13.02 -3.84
CA LYS A 52 -8.34 12.37 -4.96
C LYS A 52 -6.89 12.03 -4.60
N ALA A 53 -6.21 12.88 -3.83
CA ALA A 53 -4.87 12.62 -3.30
C ALA A 53 -4.86 11.34 -2.45
N ALA A 54 -5.75 11.26 -1.46
CA ALA A 54 -5.87 10.10 -0.59
C ALA A 54 -6.21 8.81 -1.36
N VAL A 55 -7.13 8.88 -2.33
CA VAL A 55 -7.48 7.76 -3.21
C VAL A 55 -6.28 7.29 -4.03
N ALA A 56 -5.50 8.21 -4.59
CA ALA A 56 -4.31 7.86 -5.37
C ALA A 56 -3.22 7.19 -4.51
N VAL A 57 -3.04 7.62 -3.27
CA VAL A 57 -2.13 6.95 -2.32
C VAL A 57 -2.62 5.55 -2.00
N ARG A 58 -3.91 5.40 -1.65
CA ARG A 58 -4.56 4.11 -1.40
C ARG A 58 -4.32 3.12 -2.55
N ASP A 59 -4.59 3.55 -3.78
CA ASP A 59 -4.52 2.69 -4.97
C ASP A 59 -3.09 2.23 -5.29
N ARG A 60 -2.08 2.97 -4.86
CA ARG A 60 -0.66 2.59 -4.99
C ARG A 60 -0.20 1.62 -3.92
N LEU A 61 -0.71 1.75 -2.69
CA LEU A 61 -0.34 0.88 -1.58
C LEU A 61 -1.07 -0.47 -1.63
N LEU A 62 -2.35 -0.46 -1.97
CA LEU A 62 -3.23 -1.62 -1.88
C LEU A 62 -2.68 -2.88 -2.60
N PRO A 63 -2.16 -2.81 -3.84
CA PRO A 63 -1.63 -4.00 -4.52
C PRO A 63 -0.49 -4.68 -3.73
N SER A 64 0.39 -3.89 -3.12
CA SER A 64 1.51 -4.41 -2.35
C SER A 64 1.03 -5.08 -1.06
N ILE A 65 0.09 -4.44 -0.36
CA ILE A 65 -0.49 -4.98 0.88
C ILE A 65 -1.24 -6.29 0.61
N VAL A 66 -2.00 -6.36 -0.48
CA VAL A 66 -2.69 -7.60 -0.90
C VAL A 66 -1.69 -8.75 -1.06
N ILE A 67 -0.55 -8.53 -1.72
CA ILE A 67 0.48 -9.56 -1.92
C ILE A 67 1.07 -10.01 -0.57
N LEU A 68 1.40 -9.06 0.31
CA LEU A 68 1.99 -9.37 1.62
C LEU A 68 1.02 -10.14 2.52
N GLU A 69 -0.23 -9.71 2.59
CA GLU A 69 -1.26 -10.33 3.44
C GLU A 69 -1.73 -11.68 2.87
N SER A 70 -1.83 -11.81 1.54
CA SER A 70 -2.02 -13.09 0.85
C SER A 70 -0.95 -14.11 1.23
N LYS A 71 0.31 -13.69 1.25
CA LYS A 71 1.43 -14.52 1.69
C LYS A 71 1.33 -14.92 3.16
N LEU A 72 0.95 -13.99 4.04
CA LEU A 72 0.79 -14.23 5.47
C LEU A 72 -0.35 -15.20 5.79
N GLU A 73 -1.50 -15.01 5.14
CA GLU A 73 -2.71 -15.77 5.43
C GLU A 73 -2.82 -17.08 4.63
N GLY A 74 -1.99 -17.27 3.60
CA GLY A 74 -2.07 -18.43 2.72
C GLY A 74 -3.36 -18.47 1.89
N LYS A 75 -3.95 -17.30 1.60
CA LYS A 75 -5.18 -17.13 0.81
C LYS A 75 -4.86 -16.62 -0.59
N SER A 76 -5.85 -16.56 -1.47
CA SER A 76 -5.66 -15.91 -2.76
C SER A 76 -5.67 -14.38 -2.64
N ASP A 77 -4.93 -13.70 -3.51
CA ASP A 77 -4.92 -12.24 -3.62
C ASP A 77 -6.33 -11.65 -3.79
N LYS A 78 -7.22 -12.37 -4.48
CA LYS A 78 -8.61 -11.96 -4.69
C LYS A 78 -9.40 -11.97 -3.38
N GLU A 79 -9.27 -13.02 -2.58
CA GLU A 79 -9.95 -13.12 -1.29
C GLU A 79 -9.45 -12.07 -0.31
N VAL A 80 -8.12 -11.90 -0.22
CA VAL A 80 -7.50 -10.89 0.64
C VAL A 80 -7.91 -9.48 0.21
N ARG A 81 -7.88 -9.19 -1.10
CA ARG A 81 -8.36 -7.91 -1.63
C ARG A 81 -9.80 -7.62 -1.22
N ALA A 82 -10.70 -8.58 -1.37
CA ALA A 82 -12.11 -8.39 -1.01
C ALA A 82 -12.29 -8.11 0.49
N VAL A 83 -11.50 -8.75 1.35
CA VAL A 83 -11.50 -8.48 2.80
C VAL A 83 -10.99 -7.08 3.09
N ILE A 84 -9.84 -6.69 2.52
CA ILE A 84 -9.27 -5.37 2.72
C ILE A 84 -10.26 -4.30 2.26
N GLU A 85 -10.81 -4.39 1.04
CA GLU A 85 -11.75 -3.42 0.48
C GLU A 85 -13.00 -3.25 1.37
N ARG A 86 -13.55 -4.34 1.89
CA ARG A 86 -14.65 -4.31 2.87
C ARG A 86 -14.25 -3.57 4.15
N ASP A 87 -13.05 -3.82 4.67
CA ASP A 87 -12.56 -3.14 5.87
C ASP A 87 -12.33 -1.63 5.62
N LEU A 88 -11.83 -1.25 4.44
CA LEU A 88 -11.68 0.15 4.05
C LEU A 88 -13.04 0.88 4.00
N GLU A 89 -14.08 0.22 3.47
CA GLU A 89 -15.44 0.77 3.47
C GLU A 89 -15.98 0.93 4.91
N ALA A 90 -15.72 -0.04 5.79
CA ALA A 90 -16.12 0.05 7.19
C ALA A 90 -15.44 1.24 7.90
N ILE A 91 -14.14 1.43 7.69
CA ILE A 91 -13.37 2.53 8.30
C ILE A 91 -13.81 3.89 7.78
N SER A 92 -14.05 4.00 6.48
CA SER A 92 -14.56 5.22 5.87
C SER A 92 -15.92 5.61 6.47
N ARG A 93 -16.85 4.65 6.57
CA ARG A 93 -18.18 4.87 7.18
C ARG A 93 -18.10 5.20 8.66
N ASP A 94 -17.30 4.48 9.43
CA ASP A 94 -17.11 4.75 10.85
C ASP A 94 -16.54 6.16 11.10
N THR A 95 -15.57 6.58 10.30
CA THR A 95 -15.02 7.95 10.37
C THR A 95 -16.09 9.00 10.07
N MET A 96 -16.94 8.75 9.06
CA MET A 96 -18.06 9.64 8.75
C MET A 96 -19.08 9.73 9.90
N ILE A 97 -19.45 8.59 10.49
CA ILE A 97 -20.39 8.53 11.62
C ILE A 97 -19.83 9.30 12.82
N ARG A 98 -18.57 9.07 13.17
CA ARG A 98 -17.89 9.76 14.28
C ARG A 98 -17.76 11.27 14.04
N GLY A 99 -17.37 11.68 12.84
CA GLY A 99 -17.27 13.10 12.49
C GLY A 99 -18.62 13.82 12.59
N ASN A 100 -19.68 13.19 12.08
CA ASN A 100 -21.02 13.75 12.13
C ASN A 100 -21.61 13.78 13.55
N SER A 101 -21.32 12.78 14.39
CA SER A 101 -21.84 12.73 15.76
C SER A 101 -21.28 13.85 16.66
N VAL A 102 -20.10 14.41 16.32
CA VAL A 102 -19.49 15.56 17.01
C VAL A 102 -19.70 16.89 16.28
N GLY A 103 -20.59 16.93 15.29
CA GLY A 103 -20.96 18.17 14.57
C GLY A 103 -19.94 18.68 13.56
N ARG A 104 -18.93 17.89 13.17
CA ARG A 104 -17.89 18.28 12.19
C ARG A 104 -18.32 18.12 10.72
N GLY A 105 -19.57 17.79 10.42
CA GLY A 105 -20.03 17.35 9.09
C GLY A 105 -19.63 18.23 7.88
N GLY A 106 -19.87 17.72 6.68
CA GLY A 106 -19.49 18.39 5.43
C GLY A 106 -18.13 17.94 4.89
N SER A 107 -17.44 18.81 4.15
CA SER A 107 -16.25 18.47 3.37
C SER A 107 -15.07 17.97 4.22
N ILE A 108 -14.90 18.49 5.43
CA ILE A 108 -13.80 18.09 6.32
C ILE A 108 -13.90 16.62 6.72
N VAL A 109 -15.10 16.11 7.02
CA VAL A 109 -15.31 14.70 7.36
C VAL A 109 -15.06 13.79 6.16
N SER A 110 -15.40 14.24 4.95
CA SER A 110 -15.09 13.48 3.73
C SER A 110 -13.58 13.36 3.48
N ILE A 111 -12.82 14.43 3.74
CA ILE A 111 -11.35 14.42 3.65
C ILE A 111 -10.76 13.51 4.73
N GLU A 112 -11.17 13.67 5.99
CA GLU A 112 -10.72 12.85 7.12
C GLU A 112 -11.03 11.35 6.87
N SER A 113 -12.22 11.03 6.35
CA SER A 113 -12.61 9.67 6.00
C SER A 113 -11.70 9.05 4.93
N ALA A 114 -11.33 9.81 3.89
CA ALA A 114 -10.43 9.35 2.85
C ALA A 114 -9.01 9.10 3.39
N TRP A 115 -8.50 9.97 4.26
CA TRP A 115 -7.17 9.79 4.88
C TRP A 115 -7.15 8.73 5.98
N ALA A 116 -8.26 8.46 6.65
CA ALA A 116 -8.38 7.34 7.58
C ALA A 116 -8.18 5.99 6.87
N VAL A 117 -8.67 5.85 5.64
CA VAL A 117 -8.44 4.68 4.78
C VAL A 117 -6.96 4.51 4.45
N VAL A 118 -6.27 5.59 4.09
CA VAL A 118 -4.82 5.57 3.83
C VAL A 118 -4.06 5.16 5.08
N SER A 119 -4.36 5.80 6.21
CA SER A 119 -3.72 5.53 7.51
C SER A 119 -3.89 4.06 7.92
N HIS A 120 -5.07 3.48 7.68
CA HIS A 120 -5.31 2.07 7.94
C HIS A 120 -4.47 1.16 7.04
N LEU A 121 -4.39 1.44 5.74
CA LEU A 121 -3.51 0.69 4.86
C LEU A 121 -2.05 0.80 5.28
N GLU A 122 -1.62 1.97 5.75
CA GLU A 122 -0.25 2.14 6.20
C GLU A 122 0.08 1.33 7.46
N ALA A 123 -0.84 1.33 8.43
CA ALA A 123 -0.73 0.49 9.62
C ALA A 123 -0.74 -1.00 9.26
N ARG A 124 -1.62 -1.41 8.34
CA ARG A 124 -1.73 -2.80 7.87
C ARG A 124 -0.46 -3.24 7.14
N ALA A 125 0.12 -2.37 6.31
CA ALA A 125 1.41 -2.61 5.66
C ALA A 125 2.51 -2.87 6.70
N SER A 126 2.67 -1.98 7.67
CA SER A 126 3.66 -2.12 8.75
C SER A 126 3.47 -3.43 9.54
N TRP A 127 2.23 -3.78 9.85
CA TRP A 127 1.92 -5.05 10.52
C TRP A 127 2.30 -6.26 9.66
N CYS A 128 1.99 -6.23 8.36
CA CYS A 128 2.34 -7.33 7.46
C CYS A 128 3.86 -7.54 7.38
N VAL A 129 4.61 -6.45 7.23
CA VAL A 129 6.08 -6.49 7.21
C VAL A 129 6.63 -7.07 8.51
N TRP A 130 6.13 -6.61 9.66
CA TRP A 130 6.54 -7.14 10.96
C TRP A 130 6.28 -8.66 11.05
N GLN A 131 5.08 -9.12 10.69
CA GLN A 131 4.75 -10.55 10.77
C GLN A 131 5.59 -11.42 9.85
N LEU A 132 5.88 -10.95 8.63
CA LEU A 132 6.68 -11.68 7.65
C LEU A 132 8.16 -11.77 8.05
N MET A 133 8.67 -10.74 8.74
CA MET A 133 10.11 -10.58 8.95
C MET A 133 10.57 -10.75 10.40
N LYS A 134 9.68 -10.85 11.38
CA LYS A 134 10.03 -10.95 12.81
C LYS A 134 11.01 -12.09 13.16
N ASP A 135 11.01 -13.17 12.38
CA ASP A 135 11.89 -14.33 12.59
C ASP A 135 13.11 -14.33 11.65
N PHE A 136 13.22 -13.34 10.75
CA PHE A 136 14.30 -13.24 9.78
C PHE A 136 15.47 -12.42 10.34
N LYS A 137 16.56 -13.11 10.68
CA LYS A 137 17.76 -12.52 11.33
C LYS A 137 18.47 -11.41 10.54
N GLY A 138 18.20 -11.26 9.24
CA GLY A 138 18.85 -10.26 8.39
C GLY A 138 18.03 -8.99 8.18
N PHE A 139 16.91 -8.82 8.88
CA PHE A 139 16.01 -7.68 8.69
C PHE A 139 15.79 -6.93 10.00
N GLU A 140 16.21 -5.66 10.00
CA GLU A 140 16.03 -4.73 11.11
C GLU A 140 14.73 -3.96 10.91
N PHE A 141 13.65 -4.42 11.56
CA PHE A 141 12.32 -3.82 11.41
C PHE A 141 12.30 -2.34 11.78
N ASP A 142 13.02 -1.93 12.84
CA ASP A 142 13.05 -0.54 13.29
C ASP A 142 13.65 0.39 12.24
N ASP A 143 14.71 -0.04 11.54
CA ASP A 143 15.34 0.75 10.49
C ASP A 143 14.50 0.79 9.22
N TRP A 144 13.81 -0.31 8.90
CA TRP A 144 12.79 -0.30 7.87
C TRP A 144 11.63 0.63 8.24
N HIS A 145 11.15 0.59 9.48
CA HIS A 145 10.01 1.37 9.94
C HIS A 145 10.32 2.87 9.97
N LYS A 146 11.56 3.27 10.30
CA LYS A 146 12.01 4.66 10.14
C LYS A 146 11.84 5.12 8.70
N ARG A 147 12.34 4.36 7.71
CA ARG A 147 12.16 4.67 6.28
C ARG A 147 10.68 4.72 5.86
N TRP A 148 9.88 3.83 6.42
CA TRP A 148 8.44 3.75 6.19
C TRP A 148 7.69 4.97 6.72
N ALA A 149 8.04 5.43 7.92
CA ALA A 149 7.37 6.51 8.64
C ALA A 149 7.81 7.91 8.21
N VAL A 150 8.92 8.06 7.46
CA VAL A 150 9.40 9.37 6.98
C VAL A 150 8.27 10.15 6.31
N GLU A 151 8.07 11.38 6.75
CA GLU A 151 7.17 12.33 6.09
C GLU A 151 7.91 13.07 4.96
N GLU A 152 7.16 13.53 3.96
CA GLU A 152 7.72 14.17 2.76
C GLU A 152 8.68 15.33 3.07
N GLU A 153 8.38 16.15 4.09
CA GLU A 153 9.23 17.27 4.52
C GLU A 153 10.58 16.81 5.07
N GLU A 154 10.62 15.68 5.78
CA GLU A 154 11.86 15.12 6.33
C GLU A 154 12.71 14.43 5.25
N ALA A 155 12.08 13.84 4.23
CA ALA A 155 12.78 13.27 3.08
C ALA A 155 13.42 14.37 2.20
N ALA A 156 12.75 15.51 2.03
CA ALA A 156 13.26 16.64 1.25
C ALA A 156 14.43 17.36 1.97
N ALA A 157 14.36 17.50 3.30
CA ALA A 157 15.42 18.13 4.10
C ALA A 157 16.72 17.31 4.20
N GLY A 158 16.69 16.02 3.87
CA GLY A 158 17.85 15.11 3.86
C GLY A 158 18.68 15.13 2.56
N THR A 159 18.27 15.89 1.54
CA THR A 159 19.06 16.06 0.31
C THR A 159 20.00 17.24 0.51
N PRO A 160 21.34 17.07 0.47
CA PRO A 160 22.24 18.22 0.45
C PRO A 160 21.89 19.08 -0.77
N ASP A 161 21.63 20.36 -0.52
CA ASP A 161 21.54 21.40 -1.52
C ASP A 161 22.93 21.58 -2.15
N ASP A 162 23.25 20.73 -3.13
CA ASP A 162 24.37 20.95 -4.03
C ASP A 162 23.98 22.08 -4.98
N ARG A 163 24.25 23.31 -4.51
CA ARG A 163 24.24 24.56 -5.26
C ARG A 163 24.88 24.46 -6.64
#